data_AF-A0A2E4BQK3-F1
#
_entry.id   AF-A0A2E4BQK3-F1
#
_cell.length_a   1.000
_cell.length_b   1.000
_cell.length_c   1.000
_cell.angle_alpha   90.00
_cell.angle_beta   90.00
_cell.angle_gamma   90.00
#
_symmetry.space_group_name_H-M   'P 1'
#
loop_
_entity.id
_entity.type
_entity.pdbx_description
1 polymer ?
#
loop_
_entity_poly.entity_id
_entity_poly.type
_entity_poly.pdbx_seq_one_letter_code
_entity_poly.pdbx_strand_id
1 'polypeptide(L)' 'RPNESEEGINQPWHWITIPIMGLTMGEIFYLKELAEDCSEDNTYEFMFVAPALPITGAVGSPINPLAIK' A
#
# COMPACT_ATOMS: atom_id res chain seq x y z
N ARG A 1 14.43 13.38 0.03
CA ARG A 1 12.95 13.31 0.25
C ARG A 1 12.37 12.53 -0.93
N PRO A 2 11.32 11.72 -0.75
CA PRO A 2 10.73 10.90 -1.83
C PRO A 2 10.30 11.72 -3.06
N ASN A 3 10.00 13.01 -2.86
CA ASN A 3 9.68 13.99 -3.88
C ASN A 3 10.17 15.39 -3.46
N GLU A 4 10.04 16.38 -4.35
CA GLU A 4 10.20 17.79 -4.00
C GLU A 4 9.08 18.22 -3.06
N SER A 5 9.42 19.00 -2.02
CA SER A 5 8.47 19.45 -1.00
C SER A 5 8.84 20.88 -0.60
N GLU A 6 7.83 21.67 -0.24
CA GLU A 6 8.04 23.04 0.26
C GLU A 6 8.91 23.07 1.52
N GLU A 7 9.55 24.21 1.77
CA GLU A 7 10.36 24.41 2.96
C GLU A 7 9.49 24.28 4.22
N GLY A 8 10.00 23.58 5.23
CA GLY A 8 9.23 23.24 6.43
C GLY A 8 8.34 21.99 6.34
N ILE A 9 8.04 21.46 5.14
CA ILE A 9 7.28 20.21 4.98
C ILE A 9 8.23 19.00 5.05
N ASN A 10 7.90 18.05 5.93
CA ASN A 10 8.61 16.78 6.08
C ASN A 10 7.67 15.60 5.79
N GLN A 11 8.23 14.49 5.31
CA GLN A 11 7.51 13.24 5.04
C GLN A 11 8.03 12.11 5.93
N PRO A 12 7.84 12.20 7.26
CA PRO A 12 8.44 11.26 8.19
C PRO A 12 7.95 9.83 7.96
N TRP A 13 6.70 9.66 7.49
CA TRP A 13 6.13 8.36 7.19
C TRP A 13 7.02 7.56 6.22
N HIS A 14 7.26 8.08 5.02
CA HIS A 14 8.06 7.41 3.99
C HIS A 14 9.49 7.10 4.45
N TRP A 15 10.10 7.96 5.26
CA TRP A 15 11.45 7.74 5.80
C TRP A 15 11.50 6.64 6.84
N ILE A 16 10.50 6.57 7.71
CA ILE A 16 10.48 5.59 8.78
C ILE A 16 10.06 4.23 8.23
N THR A 17 9.01 4.16 7.40
CA THR A 17 8.43 2.88 6.97
C THR A 17 9.28 2.17 5.92
N ILE A 18 9.74 2.87 4.87
CA ILE A 18 10.40 2.22 3.74
C ILE A 18 11.88 1.92 4.04
N PRO A 19 12.79 2.91 4.19
CA PRO A 19 14.21 2.61 4.33
C PRO A 19 14.65 2.23 5.76
N ILE A 20 13.96 2.69 6.81
CA ILE A 20 14.34 2.39 8.20
C ILE A 20 13.75 1.07 8.67
N MET A 21 12.43 0.86 8.49
CA MET A 21 11.76 -0.38 8.90
C MET A 21 11.80 -1.48 7.84
N GLY A 22 12.00 -1.14 6.56
CA GLY A 22 11.99 -2.12 5.47
C GLY A 22 10.59 -2.57 5.04
N LEU A 23 9.54 -1.78 5.30
CA LEU A 23 8.17 -2.11 4.91
C LEU A 23 7.94 -1.84 3.42
N THR A 24 7.16 -2.72 2.78
CA THR A 24 6.56 -2.45 1.47
C THR A 24 5.37 -1.51 1.64
N MET A 25 5.11 -0.70 0.62
CA MET A 25 4.03 0.28 0.63
C MET A 25 3.18 0.16 -0.63
N GLY A 26 1.86 0.23 -0.45
CA GLY A 26 0.88 0.27 -1.53
C GLY A 26 0.06 1.53 -1.46
N GLU A 27 -0.27 2.08 -2.62
CA GLU A 27 -1.03 3.33 -2.76
C GLU A 27 -2.12 3.15 -3.81
N ILE A 28 -3.14 4.02 -3.77
CA ILE A 28 -4.18 4.09 -4.81
C ILE A 28 -4.97 2.77 -4.93
N PHE A 29 -5.21 2.10 -3.81
CA PHE A 29 -6.11 0.94 -3.79
C PHE A 29 -7.56 1.38 -3.93
N TYR A 30 -8.33 0.58 -4.65
CA TYR A 30 -9.78 0.72 -4.70
C TYR A 30 -10.40 -0.19 -3.63
N LEU A 31 -10.99 0.42 -2.60
CA LEU A 31 -11.43 -0.27 -1.39
C LEU A 31 -12.95 -0.19 -1.16
N LYS A 32 -13.71 0.39 -2.09
CA LYS A 32 -15.12 0.74 -1.85
C LYS A 32 -15.98 -0.49 -1.55
N GLU A 33 -16.01 -1.46 -2.45
CA GLU A 33 -16.85 -2.65 -2.34
C GLU A 33 -16.36 -3.55 -1.20
N LEU A 34 -15.05 -3.64 -0.99
CA LEU A 34 -14.49 -4.38 0.15
C LEU A 34 -14.93 -3.75 1.48
N ALA A 35 -14.94 -2.43 1.58
CA ALA A 35 -15.38 -1.73 2.79
C ALA A 35 -16.89 -1.90 3.04
N GLU A 36 -17.71 -1.89 1.99
CA GLU A 36 -19.14 -2.18 2.05
C GLU A 36 -19.37 -3.62 2.57
N ASP A 37 -18.74 -4.62 1.96
CA ASP A 37 -18.79 -6.04 2.37
C ASP A 37 -18.35 -6.26 3.83
N CYS A 38 -17.20 -5.67 4.24
CA CYS A 38 -16.73 -5.76 5.63
C CYS A 38 -17.67 -5.08 6.64
N SER A 39 -18.40 -4.04 6.24
CA SER A 39 -19.33 -3.35 7.13
C SER A 39 -20.63 -4.14 7.37
N GLU A 40 -21.01 -4.99 6.42
CA GLU A 40 -22.19 -5.87 6.53
C GLU A 40 -21.93 -7.04 7.49
N ASP A 41 -20.76 -7.66 7.41
CA ASP A 41 -20.42 -8.86 8.18
C ASP A 41 -19.51 -8.61 9.39
N ASN A 42 -19.01 -7.37 9.57
CA ASN A 42 -18.02 -6.97 10.58
C ASN A 42 -16.71 -7.78 10.57
N THR A 43 -16.37 -8.41 9.44
CA THR A 43 -15.14 -9.18 9.26
C THR A 43 -14.15 -8.38 8.43
N TYR A 44 -13.07 -7.94 9.08
CA TYR A 44 -12.02 -7.11 8.47
C TYR A 44 -10.71 -7.88 8.21
N GLU A 45 -10.72 -9.18 8.51
CA GLU A 45 -9.60 -10.09 8.32
C GLU A 45 -9.85 -10.94 7.07
N PHE A 46 -8.89 -10.97 6.16
CA PHE A 46 -9.00 -11.70 4.89
C PHE A 46 -7.63 -12.03 4.32
N MET A 47 -7.58 -12.99 3.40
CA MET A 47 -6.36 -13.28 2.67
C MET A 47 -6.13 -12.19 1.62
N PHE A 48 -5.04 -11.44 1.78
CA PHE A 48 -4.62 -10.38 0.86
C PHE A 48 -3.56 -10.89 -0.12
N VAL A 49 -3.86 -10.86 -1.42
CA VAL A 49 -2.98 -11.33 -2.48
C VAL A 49 -2.61 -10.16 -3.38
N ALA A 50 -1.35 -9.71 -3.30
CA ALA A 50 -0.86 -8.52 -4.00
C ALA A 50 0.55 -8.71 -4.57
N PRO A 51 0.79 -9.69 -5.47
CA PRO A 51 2.11 -9.93 -6.03
C PRO A 51 2.55 -8.78 -6.95
N ALA A 52 3.79 -8.34 -6.79
CA ALA A 52 4.43 -7.41 -7.72
C ALA A 52 4.86 -8.15 -9.01
N LEU A 53 4.93 -7.41 -10.13
CA LEU A 53 5.55 -7.91 -11.34
C LEU A 53 7.07 -8.08 -11.12
N PRO A 54 7.68 -9.19 -11.59
CA PRO A 54 9.09 -9.48 -11.35
C PRO A 54 10.01 -8.68 -12.29
N ILE A 55 10.09 -7.37 -12.08
CA ILE A 55 10.89 -6.45 -12.90
C ILE A 55 12.23 -6.17 -12.19
N THR A 56 13.32 -6.65 -12.76
CA THR A 56 14.67 -6.48 -12.18
C THR A 56 15.04 -5.00 -12.10
N GLY A 57 15.43 -4.55 -10.90
CA GLY A 57 15.84 -3.15 -10.65
C GLY A 57 14.68 -2.16 -10.47
N ALA A 58 13.42 -2.61 -10.52
CA ALA A 58 12.28 -1.73 -10.28
C ALA A 58 12.19 -1.29 -8.82
N VAL A 59 11.66 -0.08 -8.59
CA VAL A 59 11.42 0.52 -7.26
C VAL A 59 9.95 0.47 -6.84
N GLY A 60 9.12 -0.22 -7.62
CA GLY A 60 7.68 -0.37 -7.44
C GLY A 60 7.08 -1.18 -8.59
N SER A 61 5.83 -1.60 -8.46
CA SER A 61 5.10 -2.32 -9.50
C SER A 61 3.62 -1.97 -9.44
N PRO A 62 2.92 -1.83 -10.59
CA PRO A 62 1.47 -1.94 -10.58
C PRO A 62 1.08 -3.35 -10.11
N ILE A 63 -0.07 -3.46 -9.48
CA ILE A 63 -0.62 -4.73 -8.99
C ILE A 63 -2.14 -4.77 -9.19
N ASN A 64 -2.69 -5.98 -9.19
CA ASN A 64 -4.14 -6.22 -9.09
C ASN A 64 -4.41 -6.95 -7.77
N PRO A 65 -4.52 -6.22 -6.64
CA PRO A 65 -4.67 -6.83 -5.33
C PRO A 65 -6.04 -7.51 -5.20
N LEU A 66 -6.07 -8.70 -4.61
CA LEU A 66 -7.29 -9.45 -4.31
C LEU A 66 -7.45 -9.58 -2.79
N ALA A 67 -8.66 -9.33 -2.32
CA ALA A 67 -9.10 -9.74 -0.99
C ALA A 67 -9.97 -11.00 -1.13
N ILE A 68 -9.63 -12.05 -0.39
CA ILE A 68 -10.38 -13.31 -0.40
C ILE A 68 -10.98 -13.49 1.00
N LYS A 69 -12.32 -13.42 1.05
CA LYS A 69 -13.19 -13.55 2.23
C LYS A 69 -14.14 -14.74 2.06
#